data_AF-A0A3B9MHI9-F1
#
_entry.id   AF-A0A3B9MHI9-F1
#
_cell.length_a   1.000
_cell.length_b   1.000
_cell.length_c   1.000
_cell.angle_alpha   90.00
_cell.angle_beta   90.00
_cell.angle_gamma   90.00
#
_symmetry.space_group_name_H-M   'P 1'
#
loop_
_entity.id
_entity.type
_entity.pdbx_description
1 polymer ?
#
loop_
_entity_poly.entity_id
_entity_poly.type
_entity_poly.pdbx_seq_one_letter_code
_entity_poly.pdbx_strand_id
1 'polypeptide(L)' 'MLTPYRHRELSVPQGHTLFQAGDPGDSLFIVQSGEIELFIKDTVGQKIVLTTAEAGHMFGELAWGEPLH' A
#
# COMPACT_ATOMS: atom_id res chain seq x y z
N MET A 1 14.53 22.08 14.92
CA MET A 1 14.60 21.99 13.45
C MET A 1 13.80 20.77 13.04
N LEU A 2 12.70 20.94 12.31
CA LEU A 2 11.91 19.83 11.78
C LEU A 2 12.63 19.29 10.54
N THR A 3 12.92 18.00 10.49
CA THR A 3 13.38 17.34 9.28
C THR A 3 12.28 17.43 8.23
N PRO A 4 12.51 17.92 7.00
CA PRO A 4 11.47 17.94 5.99
C PRO A 4 11.07 16.50 5.67
N TYR A 5 9.79 16.19 5.76
CA TYR A 5 9.24 14.94 5.24
C TYR A 5 9.55 14.86 3.74
N ARG A 6 10.41 13.93 3.33
CA ARG A 6 10.68 13.65 1.92
C ARG A 6 9.63 12.68 1.43
N HIS A 7 8.66 13.16 0.65
CA HIS A 7 7.90 12.28 -0.21
C HIS A 7 8.72 12.03 -1.49
N ARG A 8 8.53 10.84 -2.09
CA ARG A 8 9.09 10.48 -3.39
C ARG A 8 7.94 10.09 -4.30
N GLU A 9 7.92 10.65 -5.49
CA GLU A 9 6.97 10.26 -6.53
C GLU A 9 7.38 8.91 -7.13
N LEU A 10 6.42 8.01 -7.30
CA LEU A 10 6.61 6.68 -7.86
C LEU A 10 5.56 6.44 -8.93
N SER A 11 6.00 6.28 -10.18
CA SER A 11 5.16 5.88 -11.31
C SER A 11 5.40 4.41 -11.63
N VAL A 12 4.34 3.62 -11.67
CA VAL A 12 4.41 2.17 -11.93
C VAL A 12 3.43 1.77 -13.04
N PRO A 13 3.75 0.75 -13.84
CA PRO A 13 2.82 0.24 -14.85
C PRO A 13 1.65 -0.53 -14.21
N GLN A 14 0.59 -0.74 -14.98
CA GLN A 14 -0.53 -1.60 -14.57
C GLN A 14 -0.04 -3.01 -14.19
N GLY A 15 -0.57 -3.54 -13.08
CA GLY A 15 -0.21 -4.87 -12.59
C GLY A 15 1.09 -4.92 -11.78
N HIS A 16 1.75 -3.79 -11.54
CA HIS A 16 2.90 -3.71 -10.65
C HIS A 16 2.48 -3.85 -9.18
N THR A 17 3.14 -4.73 -8.45
CA THR A 17 2.94 -4.90 -7.00
C THR A 17 3.84 -3.94 -6.23
N LEU A 18 3.25 -3.02 -5.46
CA LEU A 18 4.00 -2.06 -4.63
C LEU A 18 4.60 -2.70 -3.37
N PHE A 19 3.83 -3.56 -2.71
CA PHE A 19 4.23 -4.30 -1.51
C PHE A 19 3.35 -5.55 -1.35
N GLN A 20 3.78 -6.46 -0.49
CA GLN A 20 3.05 -7.65 -0.07
C GLN A 20 2.78 -7.64 1.43
N ALA A 21 1.77 -8.40 1.85
CA ALA A 21 1.49 -8.57 3.26
C ALA A 21 2.70 -9.22 3.98
N GLY A 22 3.14 -8.59 5.07
CA GLY A 22 4.33 -9.01 5.81
C GLY A 22 5.62 -8.31 5.40
N ASP A 23 5.62 -7.50 4.33
CA ASP A 23 6.74 -6.63 4.04
C ASP A 23 6.90 -5.57 5.16
N PRO A 24 8.14 -5.19 5.53
CA PRO A 24 8.37 -4.14 6.51
C PRO A 24 7.67 -2.84 6.10
N GLY A 25 6.80 -2.32 6.97
CA GLY A 25 6.08 -1.09 6.70
C GLY A 25 6.84 0.15 7.12
N ASP A 26 7.54 0.77 6.18
CA ASP A 26 8.20 2.06 6.38
C ASP A 26 7.61 3.21 5.54
N SER A 27 6.55 2.93 4.77
CA SER A 27 6.07 3.82 3.72
C SER A 27 4.54 4.00 3.74
N LEU A 28 4.10 5.25 3.64
CA LEU A 28 2.71 5.67 3.47
C LEU A 28 2.54 6.25 2.05
N PHE A 29 1.52 5.79 1.33
CA PHE A 29 1.29 6.17 -0.07
C PHE A 29 0.01 6.99 -0.21
N ILE A 30 0.06 7.99 -1.10
CA ILE A 30 -1.12 8.72 -1.57
C ILE A 30 -1.21 8.48 -3.08
N VAL A 31 -2.36 8.06 -3.57
CA VAL A 31 -2.58 7.90 -5.01
C VAL A 31 -2.71 9.29 -5.63
N GLN A 32 -1.76 9.66 -6.50
CA GLN A 32 -1.85 10.92 -7.24
C GLN A 32 -2.75 10.78 -8.48
N SER A 33 -2.66 9.65 -9.18
CA SER A 33 -3.46 9.32 -10.36
C SER A 33 -3.51 7.80 -10.57
N GLY A 34 -4.56 7.31 -11.23
CA GLY A 34 -4.81 5.88 -11.41
C GLY A 34 -5.52 5.22 -10.22
N GLU A 35 -5.42 3.90 -10.14
CA GLU A 35 -6.09 3.08 -9.12
C GLU A 35 -5.11 2.03 -8.58
N ILE A 36 -5.18 1.79 -7.26
CA ILE A 36 -4.42 0.74 -6.58
C ILE A 36 -5.41 -0.20 -5.90
N GLU A 37 -5.33 -1.48 -6.23
CA GLU A 37 -6.16 -2.50 -5.61
C GLU A 37 -5.40 -3.15 -4.44
N LEU A 38 -6.02 -3.13 -3.26
CA LEU A 38 -5.50 -3.80 -2.07
C LEU A 38 -6.24 -5.12 -1.89
N PHE A 39 -5.50 -6.22 -1.84
CA PHE A 39 -6.06 -7.55 -1.69
C PHE A 39 -5.18 -8.44 -0.80
N ILE A 40 -5.79 -9.48 -0.25
CA ILE A 40 -5.10 -10.60 0.37
C ILE A 40 -5.39 -11.88 -0.40
N LYS A 41 -4.57 -12.89 -0.18
CA LYS A 41 -4.86 -14.26 -0.61
C LYS A 41 -5.26 -15.07 0.61
N ASP A 42 -6.33 -15.85 0.49
CA ASP A 42 -6.70 -16.79 1.54
C ASP A 42 -5.76 -18.02 1.55
N THR A 43 -6.06 -19.00 2.41
CA THR A 43 -5.25 -20.21 2.57
C THR A 43 -5.23 -21.13 1.34
N VAL A 44 -6.14 -20.94 0.40
CA VAL A 44 -6.21 -21.68 -0.87
C VAL A 44 -5.74 -20.83 -2.07
N GLY A 45 -5.26 -19.62 -1.82
CA GLY A 45 -4.73 -18.70 -2.83
C GLY A 45 -5.79 -17.86 -3.54
N GLN A 46 -7.05 -17.88 -3.10
CA GLN A 46 -8.12 -17.05 -3.66
C GLN A 46 -7.87 -15.59 -3.30
N LYS A 47 -7.96 -14.73 -4.32
CA LYS A 47 -7.83 -13.28 -4.17
C LYS A 47 -9.09 -12.69 -3.53
N ILE A 48 -8.92 -12.03 -2.40
CA ILE A 48 -9.97 -11.28 -1.70
C ILE A 48 -9.59 -9.80 -1.76
N VAL A 49 -10.32 -9.03 -2.57
CA VAL A 49 -10.15 -7.58 -2.65
C VAL A 49 -10.70 -6.95 -1.37
N LEU A 50 -9.86 -6.17 -0.70
CA LEU A 50 -10.24 -5.43 0.50
C LEU A 50 -10.80 -4.07 0.13
N THR A 51 -10.12 -3.35 -0.77
CA THR A 51 -10.53 -2.02 -1.25
C THR A 51 -9.75 -1.64 -2.51
N THR A 52 -10.24 -0.60 -3.20
CA THR A 52 -9.53 0.09 -4.28
C THR A 52 -9.28 1.53 -3.85
N ALA A 53 -8.01 1.94 -3.84
CA ALA A 53 -7.60 3.31 -3.60
C ALA A 53 -7.55 4.07 -4.94
N GLU A 54 -8.26 5.19 -5.01
CA GLU A 54 -8.32 6.08 -6.17
C GLU A 54 -7.53 7.36 -5.88
N ALA A 55 -7.41 8.26 -6.87
CA ALA A 55 -6.72 9.53 -6.71
C ALA A 55 -7.19 10.31 -5.46
N GLY A 56 -6.24 10.71 -4.62
CA GLY A 56 -6.48 11.37 -3.33
C GLY A 56 -6.60 10.43 -2.13
N HIS A 57 -6.79 9.12 -2.34
CA HIS A 57 -6.81 8.14 -1.25
C HIS A 57 -5.40 7.81 -0.75
N MET A 58 -5.32 7.53 0.55
CA MET A 58 -4.10 7.15 1.25
C MET A 58 -4.16 5.68 1.64
N PHE A 59 -3.03 4.97 1.56
CA PHE A 59 -2.92 3.55 1.92
C PHE A 59 -1.50 3.20 2.39
N GLY A 60 -1.34 2.03 3.03
CA GLY A 60 -0.06 1.59 3.62
C GLY A 60 0.05 1.79 5.14
N GLU A 61 -0.96 2.39 5.79
CA GLU A 61 -0.97 2.62 7.25
C GLU A 61 -0.90 1.32 8.07
N LEU A 62 -1.45 0.22 7.55
CA LEU A 62 -1.45 -1.08 8.23
C LEU A 62 -0.07 -1.75 8.28
N ALA A 63 0.88 -1.30 7.46
CA ALA A 63 2.23 -1.82 7.49
C ALA A 63 3.00 -1.37 8.76
N TRP A 64 2.47 -0.38 9.49
CA TRP A 64 2.98 0.08 10.79
C TRP A 64 2.49 -0.82 11.96
N GLY A 65 1.50 -1.69 11.76
CA GLY A 65 0.86 -2.45 12.84
C GLY A 65 1.76 -3.55 13.43
N GLU A 66 1.99 -3.50 14.74
CA GLU A 66 2.58 -4.55 15.57
C GLU A 66 2.17 -5.97 15.13
N PRO A 67 3.08 -6.96 15.19
CA PRO A 67 2.72 -8.35 14.87
C PRO A 67 1.55 -8.78 15.76
N LEU A 68 0.44 -9.18 15.13
CA LEU A 68 -0.69 -9.78 15.83
C LEU A 68 -0.17 -11.06 16.52
N HIS A 69 -0.05 -11.00 17.85
CA HIS A 69 0.11 -12.17 18.73
C HIS A 69 -1.19 -12.98 18.79
#